data_AF-U1P8W0-F1
#
_entry.id   AF-U1P8W0-F1
#
_cell.length_a   1.000
_cell.length_b   1.000
_cell.length_c   1.000
_cell.angle_alpha   90.00
_cell.angle_beta   90.00
_cell.angle_gamma   90.00
#
_symmetry.space_group_name_H-M   'P 1'
#
loop_
_entity.id
_entity.type
_entity.pdbx_description
1 polymer ?
#
loop_
_entity_poly.entity_id
_entity_poly.type
_entity_poly.pdbx_seq_one_letter_code
_entity_poly.pdbx_strand_id
1 'polypeptide(L)' 'MRHDYDLPPDWAAMTDEEKSRWMTQERCRRQTRQQQTPVVAALEAESERVERKLSARGYASVKKQR' A
#
# COMPACT_ATOMS: atom_id res chain seq x y z
N MET A 1 -6.05 -20.54 -14.38
CA MET A 1 -6.69 -19.35 -13.79
C MET A 1 -5.62 -18.26 -13.67
N ARG A 2 -5.63 -17.23 -14.52
CA ARG A 2 -4.67 -16.12 -14.45
C ARG A 2 -5.24 -15.09 -13.50
N HIS A 3 -4.49 -14.73 -12.47
CA HIS A 3 -4.93 -13.86 -11.39
C HIS A 3 -3.90 -12.76 -11.22
N ASP A 4 -4.36 -11.53 -10.98
CA ASP A 4 -3.52 -10.31 -10.96
C ASP A 4 -2.89 -10.08 -9.58
N TYR A 5 -2.61 -11.16 -8.87
CA TYR A 5 -2.01 -11.13 -7.54
C TYR A 5 -0.53 -11.42 -7.64
N ASP A 6 0.27 -10.58 -6.97
CA ASP A 6 1.68 -10.85 -6.74
C ASP A 6 1.77 -11.86 -5.60
N LEU A 7 1.80 -13.14 -5.96
CA LEU A 7 1.77 -14.23 -5.01
C LEU A 7 3.07 -14.29 -4.19
N PRO A 8 3.01 -14.77 -2.94
CA PRO A 8 4.21 -15.03 -2.14
C PRO A 8 5.17 -16.01 -2.85
N PRO A 9 6.49 -15.89 -2.65
CA PRO A 9 7.46 -16.79 -3.26
C PRO A 9 7.24 -18.28 -2.93
N ASP A 10 6.69 -18.56 -1.75
CA ASP A 10 6.37 -19.88 -1.21
C ASP A 10 4.95 -20.35 -1.52
N TRP A 11 4.21 -19.65 -2.39
CA TRP A 11 2.81 -19.95 -2.73
C TRP A 11 2.57 -21.42 -3.10
N ALA A 12 3.50 -22.03 -3.85
CA ALA A 12 3.37 -23.42 -4.27
C ALA A 12 3.40 -24.41 -3.09
N ALA A 13 4.07 -24.06 -2.00
CA ALA A 13 4.23 -24.89 -0.80
C ALA A 13 3.10 -24.72 0.22
N MET A 14 2.29 -23.65 0.10
CA MET A 14 1.18 -23.38 1.01
C MET A 14 0.01 -24.36 0.82
N THR A 15 -0.69 -24.70 1.91
CA THR A 15 -1.93 -25.48 1.84
C THR A 15 -3.08 -24.68 1.21
N ASP A 16 -4.15 -25.35 0.82
CA ASP A 16 -5.31 -24.68 0.23
C ASP A 16 -6.00 -23.73 1.22
N GLU A 17 -6.03 -24.07 2.52
CA GLU A 17 -6.52 -23.19 3.57
C GLU A 17 -5.66 -21.93 3.71
N GLU A 18 -4.33 -22.09 3.67
CA GLU A 18 -3.40 -20.96 3.77
C GLU A 18 -3.53 -20.03 2.55
N LYS A 19 -3.63 -20.61 1.36
CA LYS A 19 -3.89 -19.87 0.11
C LYS A 19 -5.21 -19.11 0.18
N SER A 20 -6.28 -19.76 0.64
CA SER A 20 -7.61 -19.15 0.79
C SER A 20 -7.57 -17.98 1.78
N ARG A 21 -6.92 -18.15 2.93
CA ARG A 21 -6.72 -17.10 3.93
C ARG A 21 -5.95 -15.92 3.35
N TRP A 22 -4.84 -16.20 2.66
CA TRP A 22 -4.02 -15.16 2.05
C TRP A 22 -4.79 -14.36 0.99
N MET A 23 -5.50 -15.03 0.07
CA MET A 23 -6.29 -14.39 -0.98
C MET A 23 -7.37 -13.48 -0.40
N THR A 24 -8.02 -13.92 0.69
CA THR A 24 -9.06 -13.13 1.37
C THR A 24 -8.46 -11.87 1.98
N GLN A 25 -7.36 -12.01 2.72
CA GLN A 25 -6.67 -10.87 3.34
C GLN A 25 -6.16 -9.88 2.30
N GLU A 26 -5.55 -10.36 1.21
CA GLU A 26 -5.01 -9.50 0.17
C GLU A 26 -6.13 -8.76 -0.60
N ARG A 27 -7.26 -9.42 -0.85
CA ARG A 27 -8.45 -8.76 -1.41
C ARG A 27 -8.94 -7.63 -0.52
N CYS A 28 -9.10 -7.88 0.79
CA CYS A 28 -9.50 -6.85 1.75
C CYS A 28 -8.50 -5.70 1.77
N ARG A 29 -7.19 -5.99 1.78
CA ARG A 29 -6.14 -4.95 1.75
C ARG A 29 -6.23 -4.06 0.51
N ARG A 30 -6.42 -4.67 -0.67
CA ARG A 30 -6.58 -3.94 -1.94
C ARG A 30 -7.84 -3.08 -1.92
N GLN A 31 -8.95 -3.62 -1.42
CA GLN A 31 -10.20 -2.88 -1.30
C GLN A 31 -10.07 -1.70 -0.34
N THR A 32 -9.48 -1.89 0.84
CA THR A 32 -9.25 -0.80 1.81
C THR A 32 -8.33 0.28 1.25
N ARG A 33 -7.29 -0.07 0.46
CA ARG A 33 -6.43 0.92 -0.20
C ARG A 33 -7.17 1.76 -1.24
N GLN A 34 -8.14 1.19 -1.93
CA GLN A 34 -8.97 1.91 -2.89
C GLN A 34 -10.05 2.76 -2.20
N GLN A 35 -10.43 2.40 -0.97
CA GLN A 35 -11.33 3.20 -0.17
C GLN A 35 -10.60 4.44 0.35
N GLN A 36 -10.97 5.61 -0.17
CA GLN A 36 -10.57 6.90 0.39
C GLN A 36 -11.27 7.12 1.73
N THR A 37 -10.74 6.48 2.77
CA THR A 37 -11.23 6.69 4.14
C THR A 37 -10.80 8.09 4.63
N PRO A 38 -11.54 8.70 5.56
CA PRO A 38 -11.19 10.01 6.12
C PRO A 38 -9.77 10.05 6.72
N VAL A 39 -9.30 8.94 7.29
CA VAL A 39 -7.95 8.82 7.85
C VAL A 39 -6.88 8.88 6.76
N VAL A 40 -7.10 8.20 5.63
CA VAL A 40 -6.19 8.25 4.48
C VAL A 40 -6.10 9.68 3.94
N ALA A 41 -7.25 10.33 3.74
CA ALA A 41 -7.29 11.73 3.27
C ALA A 41 -6.57 12.69 4.23
N ALA A 42 -6.77 12.54 5.55
CA ALA A 42 -6.08 13.35 6.55
C ALA A 42 -4.57 13.14 6.55
N LEU A 43 -4.12 11.88 6.40
CA LEU A 43 -2.71 11.54 6.35
C LEU A 43 -2.02 12.07 5.09
N GLU A 44 -2.71 12.01 3.94
CA GLU A 44 -2.23 12.59 2.67
C GLU A 44 -2.09 14.11 2.80
N ALA A 45 -3.10 14.80 3.35
CA ALA A 45 -3.05 16.25 3.55
C ALA A 45 -1.91 16.71 4.48
N GLU A 46 -1.66 15.99 5.59
CA GLU A 46 -0.53 16.33 6.47
C GLU A 46 0.81 16.02 5.79
N SER A 47 0.91 14.92 5.04
CA SER A 47 2.10 14.58 4.27
C SER A 47 2.46 15.66 3.26
N GLU A 48 1.48 16.16 2.50
CA GLU A 48 1.66 17.29 1.57
C GLU A 48 2.09 18.58 2.28
N ARG A 49 1.49 18.87 3.45
CA ARG A 49 1.86 20.04 4.25
C ARG A 49 3.30 19.96 4.74
N VAL A 50 3.73 18.79 5.22
CA VAL A 50 5.11 18.55 5.65
C VAL A 50 6.07 18.69 4.46
N GLU A 51 5.75 18.09 3.31
CA GLU A 51 6.59 18.17 2.13
C GLU A 51 6.76 19.62 1.64
N ARG A 52 5.67 20.41 1.62
CA ARG A 52 5.75 21.86 1.31
C ARG A 52 6.66 22.62 2.27
N LYS A 53 6.55 22.36 3.58
CA LYS A 53 7.41 23.02 4.58
C LYS A 53 8.88 22.64 4.42
N LEU A 54 9.17 21.37 4.17
CA LEU A 54 10.52 20.88 3.97
C LEU A 54 11.13 21.45 2.68
N SER A 55 10.36 21.47 1.59
CA SER A 55 10.79 22.09 0.33
C SER A 55 11.08 23.58 0.49
N ALA A 56 10.22 24.32 1.21
CA ALA A 56 10.45 25.75 1.48
C ALA A 56 11.70 26.00 2.33
N ARG A 57 12.13 25.01 3.11
CA ARG A 57 13.37 25.03 3.92
C ARG A 57 14.59 24.50 3.16
N GLY A 58 14.46 24.13 1.89
CA GLY A 58 15.55 23.64 1.05
C GLY A 58 15.87 22.14 1.21
N TYR A 59 15.03 21.37 1.90
CA TYR A 59 15.21 19.92 1.99
C TYR A 59 14.69 19.23 0.72
N ALA A 60 15.49 18.32 0.17
CA ALA A 60 15.09 17.47 -0.95
C ALA A 60 14.36 16.20 -0.45
N SER A 61 13.27 15.83 -1.12
CA SER A 61 12.56 14.59 -0.85
C SER A 61 13.35 13.40 -1.39
N VAL A 62 13.79 12.51 -0.50
CA VAL A 62 14.49 11.26 -0.86
C VAL A 62 13.56 10.31 -1.63
N LYS A 63 12.24 10.40 -1.43
CA LYS A 63 11.24 9.62 -2.19
C LYS A 63 11.21 9.96 -3.68
N LYS A 64 11.63 11.17 -4.07
CA LYS A 64 11.66 11.61 -5.49
C LYS A 64 12.98 11.29 -6.19
N GLN A 65 13.97 10.73 -5.48
CA GLN A 65 15.29 10.38 -6.00
C GLN A 65 15.46 8.87 -6.25
N ARG A 66 14.42 8.07 -6.03
CA ARG A 66 14.35 6.64 -6.34
C ARG A 66 13.35 6.40 -7.46
#